data_AF-A0A1Y1CNW4-F1
#
_entry.id   AF-A0A1Y1CNW4-F1
#
_cell.length_a   1.000
_cell.length_b   1.000
_cell.length_c   1.000
_cell.angle_alpha   90.00
_cell.angle_beta   90.00
_cell.angle_gamma   90.00
#
_symmetry.space_group_name_H-M   'P 1'
#
loop_
_entity.id
_entity.type
_entity.pdbx_description
1 polymer ?
#
loop_
_entity_poly.entity_id
_entity_poly.type
_entity_poly.pdbx_seq_one_letter_code
_entity_poly.pdbx_strand_id
1 'polypeptide(L)'
;MTTSYINPKEFDRQLTEKKLTLKDVAEILTLEINHAKDIFAGYKSIPEIEILKLHELMGFVYLDLITSEKTINENKPIKIVRPKKHSSNNNHSILKNTYLDIDEKASCEKCNFLINNPVNYCPNCGELLPQLIRDDKTIPNEK
;
A
#
# COMPACT_ATOMS: atom_id res chain seq x y z
N MET A 1 6.93 -2.50 -5.59
CA MET A 1 7.08 -2.75 -4.14
C MET A 1 5.69 -3.04 -3.59
N THR A 2 5.47 -4.22 -3.04
CA THR A 2 4.17 -4.62 -2.47
C THR A 2 4.04 -3.96 -1.10
N THR A 3 2.93 -3.26 -0.86
CA THR A 3 2.64 -2.69 0.46
C THR A 3 2.05 -3.77 1.34
N SER A 4 2.75 -4.11 2.42
CA SER A 4 2.35 -5.11 3.40
C SER A 4 1.85 -4.45 4.68
N TYR A 5 0.84 -5.04 5.30
CA TYR A 5 0.25 -4.61 6.56
C TYR A 5 0.23 -5.78 7.55
N ILE A 6 0.17 -5.45 8.84
CA ILE A 6 -0.02 -6.44 9.90
C ILE A 6 -1.52 -6.71 10.05
N ASN A 7 -1.89 -7.99 10.10
CA ASN A 7 -3.20 -8.42 10.58
C ASN A 7 -3.22 -8.29 12.12
N PRO A 8 -3.98 -7.33 12.68
CA PRO A 8 -3.95 -7.06 14.12
C PRO A 8 -4.45 -8.23 14.95
N LYS A 9 -5.44 -8.99 14.46
CA LYS A 9 -6.01 -10.13 15.18
C LYS A 9 -4.98 -11.23 15.38
N GLU A 10 -4.22 -11.54 14.33
CA GLU A 10 -3.19 -12.56 14.38
C GLU A 10 -1.96 -12.09 15.17
N PHE A 11 -1.59 -10.82 15.03
CA PHE A 11 -0.53 -10.23 15.83
C PHE A 11 -0.81 -10.28 17.33
N ASP A 12 -2.01 -9.89 17.77
CA ASP A 12 -2.42 -9.93 19.18
C ASP A 12 -2.48 -11.37 19.72
N ARG A 13 -2.92 -12.32 18.89
CA ARG A 13 -2.91 -13.76 19.22
C ARG A 13 -1.49 -14.24 19.51
N GLN A 14 -0.55 -13.96 18.61
CA GLN A 14 0.85 -14.38 18.75
C GLN A 14 1.58 -13.66 19.89
N LEU A 15 1.28 -12.37 20.14
CA LEU A 15 1.77 -11.65 21.32
C LEU A 15 1.40 -12.36 22.62
N THR A 16 0.13 -12.76 22.74
CA THR A 16 -0.39 -13.43 23.93
C THR A 16 0.25 -14.80 24.12
N GLU A 17 0.36 -15.59 23.04
CA GLU A 17 1.01 -16.91 23.05
C GLU A 17 2.47 -16.83 23.50
N LYS A 18 3.19 -15.81 23.02
CA LYS A 18 4.61 -15.57 23.32
C LYS A 18 4.85 -14.82 24.63
N LYS A 19 3.80 -14.37 25.32
CA LYS A 19 3.87 -13.55 26.54
C LYS A 19 4.69 -12.27 26.34
N LEU A 20 4.60 -11.69 25.15
CA LEU A 20 5.25 -10.45 24.77
C LEU A 20 4.27 -9.29 24.89
N THR A 21 4.78 -8.09 25.17
CA THR A 21 4.02 -6.86 25.06
C THR A 21 4.32 -6.14 23.76
N LEU A 22 3.38 -5.30 23.31
CA LEU A 22 3.62 -4.42 22.16
C LEU A 22 4.86 -3.53 22.35
N LYS A 23 5.16 -3.15 23.60
CA LYS A 23 6.34 -2.34 23.92
C LYS A 23 7.63 -3.12 23.66
N ASP A 24 7.68 -4.40 24.04
CA ASP A 24 8.86 -5.25 23.81
C ASP A 24 9.14 -5.41 22.31
N VAL A 25 8.08 -5.61 21.52
CA VAL A 25 8.20 -5.67 20.05
C VAL A 25 8.69 -4.33 19.48
N ALA A 26 8.10 -3.22 19.92
CA ALA A 26 8.51 -1.90 19.45
C ALA A 26 9.98 -1.59 19.77
N GLU A 27 10.47 -2.01 20.94
CA GLU A 27 11.85 -1.84 21.37
C GLU A 27 12.83 -2.63 20.49
N ILE A 28 12.52 -3.91 20.22
CA ILE A 28 13.34 -4.77 19.35
C ILE A 28 13.39 -4.25 17.91
N LEU A 29 12.27 -3.74 17.40
CA LEU A 29 12.21 -3.13 16.07
C LEU A 29 12.76 -1.69 16.03
N THR A 30 13.20 -1.14 17.16
CA THR A 30 13.67 0.25 17.29
C THR A 30 12.62 1.27 16.79
N LEU A 31 11.35 0.98 17.00
CA LEU A 31 10.22 1.82 16.60
C LEU A 31 9.70 2.66 17.77
N GLU A 32 9.35 3.91 17.48
CA GLU A 32 8.59 4.71 18.44
C GLU A 32 7.25 4.04 18.76
N ILE A 33 6.87 3.99 20.04
CA ILE A 33 5.68 3.26 20.50
C ILE A 33 4.39 3.69 19.80
N ASN A 34 4.25 4.98 19.48
CA ASN A 34 3.07 5.50 18.78
C ASN A 34 3.04 5.05 17.31
N HIS A 35 4.21 4.95 16.68
CA HIS A 35 4.34 4.45 15.32
C HIS A 35 4.07 2.95 15.27
N ALA A 36 4.65 2.19 16.21
CA ALA A 36 4.41 0.76 16.38
C ALA A 36 2.92 0.44 16.54
N LYS A 37 2.19 1.21 17.36
CA LYS A 37 0.72 1.06 17.50
C LYS A 37 -0.02 1.21 16.18
N ASP A 38 0.33 2.21 15.37
CA ASP A 38 -0.30 2.42 14.05
C ASP A 38 0.04 1.27 13.08
N ILE A 39 1.26 0.74 13.10
CA ILE A 39 1.71 -0.37 12.24
C ILE A 39 1.01 -1.67 12.64
N PHE A 40 1.08 -2.04 13.93
CA PHE A 40 0.56 -3.31 14.42
C PHE A 40 -0.97 -3.37 14.47
N ALA A 41 -1.64 -2.22 14.51
CA ALA A 41 -3.08 -2.15 14.28
C ALA A 41 -3.47 -2.30 12.78
N GLY A 42 -2.48 -2.39 11.87
CA GLY A 42 -2.69 -2.47 10.42
C GLY A 42 -3.06 -1.14 9.75
N TYR A 43 -2.95 0.00 10.46
CA TYR A 43 -3.25 1.33 9.91
C TYR A 43 -2.12 1.89 9.04
N LYS A 44 -0.90 1.38 9.23
CA LYS A 44 0.28 1.72 8.44
C LYS A 44 0.93 0.46 7.90
N SER A 45 1.56 0.60 6.74
CA SER A 45 2.33 -0.48 6.15
C SER A 45 3.56 -0.78 7.00
N ILE A 46 3.98 -2.04 6.99
CA ILE A 46 5.20 -2.50 7.61
C ILE A 46 6.26 -2.77 6.52
N PRO A 47 7.50 -2.26 6.67
CA PRO A 47 8.60 -2.59 5.77
C PRO A 47 9.00 -4.06 5.87
N GLU A 48 9.42 -4.66 4.76
CA GLU A 48 9.83 -6.07 4.69
C GLU A 48 10.93 -6.44 5.70
N ILE A 49 11.88 -5.53 5.94
CA ILE A 49 12.93 -5.73 6.95
C ILE A 49 12.39 -5.88 8.37
N GLU A 50 11.32 -5.15 8.71
CA GLU A 50 10.69 -5.24 10.04
C GLU A 50 9.88 -6.54 10.17
N ILE A 51 9.27 -7.00 9.07
CA ILE A 51 8.61 -8.31 9.02
C ILE A 51 9.64 -9.43 9.27
N LEU A 52 10.80 -9.36 8.61
CA LEU A 52 11.89 -10.33 8.82
C LEU A 52 12.34 -10.36 10.28
N LYS A 53 12.52 -9.21 10.92
CA LYS A 53 12.88 -9.15 12.35
C LYS A 53 11.81 -9.77 13.25
N LEU A 54 10.52 -9.56 12.97
CA LEU A 54 9.43 -10.20 13.74
C LEU A 54 9.55 -11.73 13.70
N HIS A 55 9.87 -12.29 12.55
CA HIS A 55 10.08 -13.73 12.41
C HIS A 55 11.38 -14.19 13.08
N GLU A 56 12.51 -13.61 12.70
CA GLU A 56 13.83 -14.11 13.11
C GLU A 56 14.13 -13.87 14.59
N LEU A 57 13.76 -12.70 15.12
CA LEU A 57 14.14 -12.31 16.48
C LEU A 57 13.07 -12.69 17.51
N MET A 58 11.81 -12.76 17.09
CA MET A 58 10.67 -12.93 18.00
C MET A 58 9.86 -14.20 17.68
N GLY A 59 10.21 -14.92 16.61
CA GLY A 59 9.60 -16.18 16.22
C GLY A 59 8.16 -16.04 15.74
N PHE A 60 7.73 -14.86 15.27
CA PHE A 60 6.38 -14.69 14.76
C PHE A 60 6.18 -15.51 13.48
N VAL A 61 5.04 -16.18 13.37
CA VAL A 61 4.68 -16.96 12.19
C VAL A 61 4.12 -16.02 11.13
N TYR A 62 4.64 -16.11 9.91
CA TYR A 62 4.24 -15.27 8.77
C TYR A 62 2.80 -15.49 8.30
N LEU A 63 2.36 -16.75 8.32
CA LEU A 63 1.05 -17.13 7.83
C LEU A 63 -0.02 -16.36 8.61
N ASP A 64 -0.92 -15.71 7.89
CA ASP A 64 -2.01 -14.87 8.40
C ASP A 64 -1.59 -13.61 9.19
N LEU A 65 -0.30 -13.42 9.49
CA LEU A 65 0.22 -12.21 10.14
C LEU A 65 0.33 -11.05 9.17
N ILE A 66 0.72 -11.33 7.92
CA ILE A 66 0.90 -10.32 6.87
C ILE A 66 -0.28 -10.35 5.91
N THR A 67 -0.84 -9.17 5.64
CA THR A 67 -1.95 -8.97 4.71
C THR A 67 -1.66 -7.81 3.75
N SER A 68 -2.28 -7.84 2.56
CA SER A 68 -2.31 -6.72 1.63
C SER A 68 -3.39 -5.68 1.98
N GLU A 69 -4.30 -6.01 2.90
CA GLU A 69 -5.42 -5.16 3.26
C GLU A 69 -5.06 -4.23 4.43
N LYS A 70 -5.30 -2.94 4.23
CA LYS A 70 -5.12 -1.93 5.28
C LYS A 70 -6.34 -1.91 6.20
N THR A 71 -6.11 -1.97 7.51
CA THR A 71 -7.18 -1.76 8.49
C THR A 71 -7.67 -0.31 8.44
N ILE A 72 -8.99 -0.12 8.42
CA ILE A 72 -9.60 1.21 8.51
C ILE A 72 -9.73 1.60 9.98
N ASN A 73 -9.20 2.76 10.36
CA ASN A 73 -9.38 3.30 11.70
C ASN A 73 -10.62 4.19 11.73
N GLU A 74 -11.74 3.69 12.24
CA GLU A 74 -13.00 4.45 12.37
C GLU A 74 -12.88 5.64 13.35
N ASN A 75 -11.90 5.59 14.27
CA ASN A 75 -11.69 6.59 15.32
C ASN A 75 -10.63 7.65 14.97
N LYS A 76 -9.94 7.54 13.83
CA LYS A 76 -8.99 8.55 13.36
C LYS A 76 -9.72 9.36 12.29
N PRO A 77 -10.17 10.60 12.57
CA PRO A 77 -10.79 11.42 11.54
C PRO A 77 -9.83 11.48 10.36
N ILE A 78 -10.33 11.11 9.18
CA ILE A 78 -9.64 11.31 7.92
C ILE A 78 -9.22 12.77 7.93
N LYS A 79 -7.93 13.04 8.18
CA LYS A 79 -7.38 14.35 7.90
C LYS A 79 -7.43 14.44 6.38
N ILE A 80 -8.54 14.98 5.89
CA ILE A 80 -8.58 15.64 4.60
C ILE A 80 -7.50 16.70 4.73
N VAL A 81 -6.28 16.37 4.32
CA VAL A 81 -5.24 17.35 4.09
C VAL A 81 -5.75 18.14 2.91
N ARG A 82 -6.56 19.16 3.20
CA ARG A 82 -6.81 20.23 2.25
C ARG A 82 -5.41 20.73 1.89
N PRO A 83 -4.99 20.67 0.62
CA PRO A 83 -3.73 21.27 0.23
C PRO A 83 -3.76 22.73 0.70
N LYS A 84 -2.71 23.15 1.42
CA LYS A 84 -2.52 24.54 1.79
C LYS A 84 -2.42 25.33 0.48
N LYS A 85 -3.55 25.86 0.02
CA LYS A 85 -3.56 26.91 -0.99
C LYS A 85 -2.97 28.14 -0.33
N HIS A 86 -1.79 28.53 -0.80
CA HIS A 86 -1.40 29.93 -0.78
C HIS A 86 -2.56 30.74 -1.38
N SER A 87 -3.31 31.43 -0.51
CA SER A 87 -4.27 32.45 -0.94
C SER A 87 -3.50 33.74 -1.09
N SER A 88 -2.90 33.94 -2.26
CA SER A 88 -2.80 35.27 -2.82
C SER A 88 -4.19 35.64 -3.34
N ASN A 89 -4.54 36.89 -3.12
CA ASN A 89 -5.90 37.42 -3.07
C ASN A 89 -6.71 37.32 -4.37
N ASN A 90 -8.02 37.16 -4.15
CA ASN A 90 -9.17 37.73 -4.84
C ASN A 90 -9.62 37.20 -6.22
N ASN A 91 -10.69 36.40 -6.10
CA ASN A 91 -12.02 36.55 -6.72
C ASN A 91 -12.25 36.32 -8.23
N HIS A 92 -13.06 35.27 -8.47
CA HIS A 92 -14.19 35.12 -9.42
C HIS A 92 -13.97 35.49 -10.89
N SER A 93 -14.34 34.72 -11.91
CA SER A 93 -14.91 33.39 -12.12
C SER A 93 -14.94 33.19 -13.63
N ILE A 94 -15.06 31.93 -14.09
CA ILE A 94 -15.60 31.46 -15.40
C ILE A 94 -14.60 30.59 -16.19
N LEU A 95 -15.02 29.32 -16.30
CA LEU A 95 -14.73 28.28 -17.30
C LEU A 95 -13.26 27.99 -17.66
N LYS A 96 -12.84 26.77 -17.33
CA LYS A 96 -12.55 25.74 -18.35
C LYS A 96 -12.49 24.35 -17.72
N ASN A 97 -13.36 23.49 -18.23
CA ASN A 97 -13.25 22.03 -18.17
C ASN A 97 -11.83 21.61 -18.59
N THR A 98 -11.20 20.75 -17.80
CA THR A 98 -10.60 19.51 -18.34
C THR A 98 -10.56 18.48 -17.22
N TYR A 99 -11.59 17.63 -17.19
CA TYR A 99 -11.45 16.28 -16.68
C TYR A 99 -10.43 15.55 -17.58
N LEU A 100 -9.46 14.91 -16.96
CA LEU A 100 -8.80 13.72 -17.52
C LEU A 100 -8.81 12.68 -16.41
N ASP A 101 -10.02 12.17 -16.16
CA ASP A 101 -10.21 10.74 -15.94
C ASP A 101 -9.63 10.03 -17.17
N ILE A 102 -8.80 9.01 -16.99
CA ILE A 102 -9.20 7.60 -17.03
C ILE A 102 -8.01 6.79 -16.47
N ASP A 103 -8.09 6.35 -15.21
CA ASP A 103 -7.33 5.17 -14.77
C ASP A 103 -7.97 3.96 -15.46
N GLU A 104 -7.47 3.57 -16.64
CA GLU A 104 -7.94 2.36 -17.34
C GLU A 104 -7.50 1.13 -16.53
N LYS A 105 -8.36 0.72 -15.60
CA LYS A 105 -8.29 -0.59 -14.93
C LYS A 105 -8.56 -1.66 -15.97
N ALA A 106 -7.51 -2.25 -16.52
CA ALA A 106 -7.62 -3.41 -17.39
C ALA A 106 -7.77 -4.68 -16.53
N SER A 107 -8.69 -5.57 -16.89
CA SER A 107 -8.77 -6.91 -16.31
C SER A 107 -8.27 -7.93 -17.33
N CYS A 108 -7.57 -8.96 -16.85
CA CYS A 108 -7.18 -10.08 -17.71
C CYS A 108 -8.43 -10.89 -18.07
N GLU A 109 -8.79 -10.96 -19.36
CA GLU A 109 -9.99 -11.68 -19.84
C GLU A 109 -10.00 -13.17 -19.48
N LYS A 110 -8.83 -13.77 -19.26
CA LYS A 110 -8.68 -15.20 -18.98
C LYS A 110 -8.83 -15.57 -17.51
N CYS A 111 -8.40 -14.69 -16.59
CA CYS A 111 -8.40 -14.99 -15.16
C CYS A 111 -9.08 -13.92 -14.30
N ASN A 112 -9.69 -12.92 -14.93
CA ASN A 112 -10.34 -11.75 -14.32
C ASN A 112 -9.46 -11.01 -13.30
N PHE A 113 -8.14 -11.20 -13.36
CA PHE A 113 -7.21 -10.52 -12.48
C PHE A 113 -7.14 -9.04 -12.83
N LEU A 114 -7.31 -8.18 -11.82
CA LEU A 114 -7.31 -6.72 -11.99
C LEU A 114 -5.88 -6.20 -12.11
N ILE A 115 -5.61 -5.54 -13.22
CA ILE A 115 -4.29 -5.03 -13.56
C ILE A 115 -4.31 -3.52 -13.39
N ASN A 116 -3.71 -3.07 -12.29
CA ASN A 116 -3.66 -1.66 -11.93
C ASN A 116 -2.48 -0.91 -12.55
N ASN A 117 -1.54 -1.63 -13.18
CA ASN A 117 -0.32 -1.06 -13.76
C ASN A 117 -0.13 -1.54 -15.20
N PRO A 118 0.49 -0.71 -16.05
CA PRO A 118 0.85 -1.08 -17.41
C PRO A 118 1.83 -2.27 -17.44
N VAL A 119 1.34 -3.49 -17.73
CA VAL A 119 2.14 -4.70 -17.92
C VAL A 119 1.78 -5.41 -19.22
N ASN A 120 2.77 -6.02 -19.88
CA ASN A 120 2.57 -6.75 -21.14
C ASN A 120 1.93 -8.13 -20.93
N TYR A 121 2.13 -8.72 -19.76
CA TYR A 121 1.68 -10.06 -19.41
C TYR A 121 0.91 -10.03 -18.11
N CYS A 122 -0.11 -10.88 -17.99
CA CYS A 122 -0.87 -11.01 -16.76
C CYS A 122 0.02 -11.59 -15.65
N PRO A 123 0.19 -10.93 -14.50
CA PRO A 123 1.01 -11.44 -13.40
C PRO A 123 0.40 -12.68 -12.70
N ASN A 124 -0.86 -12.99 -12.98
CA ASN A 124 -1.55 -14.13 -12.39
C ASN A 124 -1.55 -15.38 -13.30
N CYS A 125 -1.70 -15.22 -14.61
CA CYS A 125 -1.78 -16.36 -15.54
C CYS A 125 -0.70 -16.40 -16.63
N GLY A 126 0.14 -15.36 -16.73
CA GLY A 126 1.20 -15.26 -17.73
C GLY A 126 0.73 -14.97 -19.16
N GLU A 127 -0.57 -14.84 -19.40
CA GLU A 127 -1.11 -14.56 -20.73
C GLU A 127 -0.71 -13.15 -21.22
N LEU A 128 -0.44 -13.01 -22.51
CA LEU A 128 -0.20 -11.72 -23.15
C LEU A 128 -1.49 -10.88 -23.13
N LEU A 129 -1.40 -9.64 -22.68
CA LEU A 129 -2.54 -8.74 -22.59
C LEU A 129 -2.76 -7.98 -23.91
N PRO A 130 -4.02 -7.67 -24.29
CA PRO A 130 -4.30 -6.90 -25.50
C PRO A 130 -3.79 -5.44 -25.38
N GLN A 131 -2.68 -5.15 -26.07
CA GLN A 131 -2.06 -3.89 -26.54
C GLN A 131 -2.52 -2.48 -26.08
N LEU A 132 -3.07 -2.24 -24.89
CA LEU A 132 -3.29 -0.87 -24.38
C LEU A 132 -2.08 -0.27 -23.66
N ILE A 133 -0.95 -0.99 -23.62
CA ILE A 133 0.26 -0.57 -22.93
C ILE A 133 1.45 -0.74 -23.88
N ARG A 134 1.54 0.15 -24.86
CA ARG A 134 2.80 0.45 -25.52
C ARG A 134 3.08 1.92 -25.24
N ASP A 135 3.78 2.18 -24.14
CA ASP A 135 4.50 3.44 -24.01
C ASP A 135 5.54 3.46 -25.13
N ASP A 136 5.16 4.13 -26.22
CA ASP A 136 5.97 4.34 -27.39
C ASP A 136 7.10 5.31 -27.04
N LYS A 137 8.23 4.77 -26.59
CA LYS A 137 9.51 5.46 -26.62
C LYS A 137 10.61 4.49 -27.03
N THR A 138 10.79 4.32 -28.35
CA THR A 138 12.11 4.25 -28.99
C THR A 138 11.96 4.25 -30.51
N ILE A 139 11.98 5.43 -31.12
CA ILE A 139 12.49 5.59 -32.50
C ILE A 139 13.94 6.08 -32.38
N PRO A 140 14.94 5.30 -32.80
CA PRO A 140 16.28 5.83 -33.03
C PRO A 140 16.25 6.56 -34.38
N ASN A 141 16.33 7.89 -34.37
CA ASN A 141 16.62 8.62 -35.61
C ASN A 141 18.14 8.72 -35.76
N GLU A 142 18.71 7.81 -36.55
CA GLU A 142 19.90 8.09 -37.34
C GLU A 142 19.56 9.17 -38.37
N LYS A 143 20.27 10.30 -38.32
CA LYS A 143 20.81 10.94 -39.53
C LYS A 143 21.91 11.94 -39.20
#